data_AF-A0A812JSS3-F1
#
_entry.id   AF-A0A812JSS3-F1
#
_cell.length_a   1.000
_cell.length_b   1.000
_cell.length_c   1.000
_cell.angle_alpha   90.00
_cell.angle_beta   90.00
_cell.angle_gamma   90.00
#
_symmetry.space_group_name_H-M   'P 1'
#
loop_
_entity.id
_entity.type
_entity.pdbx_description
1 polymer ?
#
loop_
_entity_poly.entity_id
_entity_poly.type
_entity_poly.pdbx_seq_one_letter_code
_entity_poly.pdbx_strand_id
1 'polypeptide(L)'
;MTSAMEDVRETCRQIYSELHSQDRICLVTFSEKAKVVLPLTPKDQVQDFNGYCCQLKEESCTNIEAGLKEGLRQLNTTVARNGYWPFCQTTGRPVDQVPSSHTAVSILLSDGQPNAGVTTSEDLLRLAEDEMSATQRSVTLHAFGFTAGHAIEIMSSLPSKSNGPVGSYYYLEQSLDIAAAVGDCLGAASAHRVCQGLQFRMSLPESKGGASGWFGPPIGDDSEDAPLLGIQASDCRELGALAAEEQQAQLYVVQEDLKKATLHLSWQSEGETQLFACDLDLSALVGLAPMALAQPPASASLSELGVCAHALRLEAASALSALALSPDLA
;
A
#
# COMPACT_ATOMS: atom_id res chain seq x y z
N MET A 1 4.00 18.52 27.83
CA MET A 1 4.35 17.42 26.93
C MET A 1 3.78 16.16 27.54
N THR A 2 2.83 15.54 26.86
CA THR A 2 2.44 14.15 27.12
C THR A 2 3.66 13.26 26.90
N SER A 3 3.78 12.14 27.62
CA SER A 3 4.87 11.20 27.36
C SER A 3 4.62 10.47 26.04
N ALA A 4 5.67 10.03 25.35
CA ALA A 4 5.57 9.27 24.10
C ALA A 4 4.63 8.06 24.24
N MET A 5 4.66 7.39 25.40
CA MET A 5 3.75 6.29 25.70
C MET A 5 2.27 6.72 25.76
N GLU A 6 1.94 7.92 26.21
CA GLU A 6 0.54 8.39 26.17
C GLU A 6 0.11 8.73 24.75
N ASP A 7 1.01 9.30 23.94
CA ASP A 7 0.73 9.55 22.52
C ASP A 7 0.53 8.23 21.75
N VAL A 8 1.30 7.18 22.07
CA VAL A 8 1.12 5.82 21.54
C VAL A 8 -0.26 5.26 21.93
N ARG A 9 -0.63 5.36 23.21
CA ARG A 9 -1.95 4.90 23.68
C ARG A 9 -3.08 5.65 22.99
N GLU A 10 -2.94 6.96 22.84
CA GLU A 10 -3.91 7.79 22.15
C GLU A 10 -4.04 7.43 20.67
N THR A 11 -2.91 7.21 19.99
CA THR A 11 -2.87 6.69 18.61
C THR A 11 -3.63 5.37 18.50
N CYS A 12 -3.40 4.41 19.40
CA CYS A 12 -4.13 3.14 19.41
C CYS A 12 -5.63 3.35 19.62
N ARG A 13 -6.05 4.23 20.53
CA ARG A 13 -7.47 4.52 20.80
C ARG A 13 -8.15 5.14 19.59
N GLN A 14 -7.50 6.09 18.91
CA GLN A 14 -8.02 6.72 17.70
C GLN A 14 -8.14 5.71 16.55
N ILE A 15 -7.12 4.88 16.33
CA ILE A 15 -7.22 3.80 15.33
C ILE A 15 -8.42 2.92 15.64
N TYR A 16 -8.58 2.50 16.90
CA TYR A 16 -9.70 1.66 17.30
C TYR A 16 -11.06 2.34 17.15
N SER A 17 -11.19 3.66 17.36
CA SER A 17 -12.47 4.37 17.21
C SER A 17 -12.97 4.35 15.77
N GLU A 18 -12.07 4.51 14.81
CA GLU A 18 -12.38 4.57 13.38
C GLU A 18 -12.74 3.21 12.74
N LEU A 19 -12.42 2.10 13.41
CA LEU A 19 -12.76 0.76 12.91
C LEU A 19 -14.29 0.51 12.88
N HIS A 20 -14.77 -0.21 11.87
CA HIS A 20 -16.14 -0.71 11.81
C HIS A 20 -16.33 -1.91 12.74
N SER A 21 -17.59 -2.27 13.05
CA SER A 21 -17.89 -3.37 13.98
C SER A 21 -17.37 -4.73 13.51
N GLN A 22 -17.26 -4.95 12.20
CA GLN A 22 -16.79 -6.20 11.59
C GLN A 22 -15.27 -6.21 11.35
N ASP A 23 -14.60 -5.06 11.52
CA ASP A 23 -13.15 -4.99 11.39
C ASP A 23 -12.52 -5.77 12.55
N ARG A 24 -11.34 -6.34 12.28
CA ARG A 24 -10.57 -7.09 13.27
C ARG A 24 -9.32 -6.31 13.63
N ILE A 25 -8.99 -6.30 14.91
CA ILE A 25 -7.79 -5.64 15.42
C ILE A 25 -6.97 -6.62 16.25
N CYS A 26 -5.65 -6.54 16.12
CA CYS A 26 -4.70 -7.13 17.04
C CYS A 26 -3.81 -6.02 17.62
N LEU A 27 -3.31 -6.24 18.84
CA LEU A 27 -2.34 -5.35 19.48
C LEU A 27 -1.14 -6.18 19.91
N VAL A 28 0.03 -5.84 19.39
CA VAL A 28 1.31 -6.46 19.71
C VAL A 28 2.22 -5.40 20.31
N THR A 29 2.84 -5.72 21.44
CA THR A 29 3.91 -4.92 22.04
C THR A 29 5.24 -5.57 21.78
N PHE A 30 6.30 -4.79 21.63
CA PHE A 30 7.65 -5.32 21.49
C PHE A 30 8.64 -4.49 22.30
N SER A 31 9.64 -5.19 22.86
CA SER A 31 10.77 -4.59 23.57
C SER A 31 12.04 -5.38 23.26
N GLU A 32 12.49 -6.28 24.13
CA GLU A 32 13.44 -7.35 23.79
C GLU A 32 12.74 -8.46 22.99
N LYS A 33 11.47 -8.73 23.32
CA LYS A 33 10.61 -9.74 22.69
C LYS A 33 9.28 -9.13 22.32
N ALA A 34 8.60 -9.71 21.33
CA ALA A 34 7.22 -9.37 21.02
C ALA A 34 6.23 -10.18 21.87
N LYS A 35 5.11 -9.55 22.19
CA LYS A 35 4.00 -10.14 22.95
C LYS A 35 2.68 -9.67 22.37
N VAL A 36 1.77 -10.62 22.14
CA VAL A 36 0.38 -10.33 21.79
C VAL A 36 -0.36 -9.88 23.05
N VAL A 37 -0.86 -8.65 23.03
CA VAL A 37 -1.72 -8.08 24.09
C VAL A 37 -3.19 -8.34 23.77
N LEU A 38 -3.55 -8.19 22.50
CA LEU A 38 -4.87 -8.51 21.95
C LEU A 38 -4.67 -9.35 20.68
N PRO A 39 -5.06 -10.65 20.65
CA PRO A 39 -5.04 -11.42 19.41
C PRO A 39 -6.00 -10.81 18.39
N LEU A 40 -5.85 -11.14 17.10
CA LEU A 40 -6.72 -10.62 16.04
C LEU A 40 -8.19 -10.95 16.33
N THR A 41 -8.95 -9.95 16.77
CA THR A 41 -10.30 -10.08 17.32
C THR A 41 -11.24 -9.09 16.63
N PRO A 42 -12.45 -9.52 16.22
CA PRO A 42 -13.48 -8.60 15.74
C PRO A 42 -13.77 -7.48 16.75
N LYS A 43 -13.93 -6.23 16.29
CA LYS A 43 -14.14 -5.06 17.15
C LYS A 43 -15.34 -5.26 18.08
N ASP A 44 -16.43 -5.83 17.59
CA ASP A 44 -17.63 -6.12 18.38
C ASP A 44 -17.43 -7.15 19.52
N GLN A 45 -16.33 -7.91 19.48
CA GLN A 45 -15.94 -8.88 20.50
C GLN A 45 -14.90 -8.34 21.49
N VAL A 46 -14.35 -7.16 21.24
CA VAL A 46 -13.39 -6.51 22.15
C VAL A 46 -14.16 -5.79 23.26
N GLN A 47 -14.06 -6.31 24.49
CA GLN A 47 -14.82 -5.77 25.64
C GLN A 47 -14.23 -4.47 26.20
N ASP A 48 -12.90 -4.38 26.32
CA ASP A 48 -12.22 -3.24 26.95
C ASP A 48 -10.89 -2.91 26.24
N PHE A 49 -10.98 -2.23 25.09
CA PHE A 49 -9.78 -1.80 24.35
C PHE A 49 -8.92 -0.80 25.12
N ASN A 50 -9.54 0.06 25.92
CA ASN A 50 -8.83 1.02 26.77
C ASN A 50 -8.00 0.30 27.83
N GLY A 51 -8.53 -0.76 28.44
CA GLY A 51 -7.81 -1.63 29.36
C GLY A 51 -6.57 -2.25 28.73
N TYR A 52 -6.63 -2.67 27.46
CA TYR A 52 -5.44 -3.16 26.74
C TYR A 52 -4.41 -2.04 26.49
N CYS A 53 -4.86 -0.84 26.13
CA CYS A 53 -3.95 0.32 25.96
C CYS A 53 -3.26 0.71 27.28
N CYS A 54 -3.97 0.62 28.41
CA CYS A 54 -3.39 0.88 29.73
C CYS A 54 -2.32 -0.15 30.15
N GLN A 55 -2.27 -1.32 29.51
CA GLN A 55 -1.24 -2.33 29.76
C GLN A 55 0.07 -2.06 28.99
N LEU A 56 0.06 -1.12 28.03
CA LEU A 56 1.26 -0.69 27.32
C LEU A 56 2.22 -0.01 28.29
N LYS A 57 3.47 -0.45 28.31
CA LYS A 57 4.52 0.03 29.22
C LYS A 57 5.80 0.26 28.45
N GLU A 58 6.54 1.26 28.90
CA GLU A 58 7.89 1.52 28.43
C GLU A 58 8.82 0.43 28.94
N GLU A 59 9.67 -0.08 28.07
CA GLU A 59 10.73 -1.03 28.38
C GLU A 59 12.04 -0.54 27.74
N SER A 60 13.18 -1.08 28.15
CA SER A 60 14.50 -0.52 27.81
C SER A 60 15.01 -0.87 26.40
N CYS A 61 14.34 -1.76 25.69
CA CYS A 61 14.79 -2.32 24.42
C CYS A 61 13.79 -2.05 23.30
N THR A 62 14.29 -2.03 22.07
CA THR A 62 13.51 -1.82 20.85
C THR A 62 13.91 -2.90 19.85
N ASN A 63 13.12 -3.97 19.78
CA ASN A 63 13.28 -5.10 18.84
C ASN A 63 12.17 -5.03 17.78
N ILE A 64 12.39 -4.19 16.76
CA ILE A 64 11.45 -4.02 15.65
C ILE A 64 11.25 -5.35 14.91
N GLU A 65 12.31 -6.17 14.76
CA GLU A 65 12.26 -7.48 14.13
C GLU A 65 11.17 -8.36 14.76
N ALA A 66 11.21 -8.50 16.09
CA ALA A 66 10.24 -9.32 16.81
C ALA A 66 8.82 -8.75 16.67
N GLY A 67 8.67 -7.42 16.75
CA GLY A 67 7.39 -6.73 16.59
C GLY A 67 6.76 -6.96 15.21
N LEU A 68 7.53 -6.78 14.14
CA LEU A 68 7.10 -6.99 12.76
C LEU A 68 6.68 -8.44 12.52
N LYS A 69 7.54 -9.40 12.88
CA LYS A 69 7.25 -10.83 12.74
C LYS A 69 5.97 -11.22 13.44
N GLU A 70 5.84 -10.85 14.72
CA GLU A 70 4.67 -11.24 15.50
C GLU A 70 3.40 -10.56 15.01
N GLY A 71 3.46 -9.27 14.64
CA GLY A 71 2.34 -8.52 14.07
C GLY A 71 1.83 -9.13 12.76
N LEU A 72 2.73 -9.39 11.80
CA LEU A 72 2.37 -9.97 10.51
C LEU A 72 1.90 -11.43 10.65
N ARG A 73 2.46 -12.19 11.60
CA ARG A 73 1.97 -13.53 11.94
C ARG A 73 0.51 -13.55 12.43
N GLN A 74 0.04 -12.48 13.08
CA GLN A 74 -1.39 -12.35 13.45
C GLN A 74 -2.30 -12.23 12.22
N LEU A 75 -1.80 -11.71 11.08
CA LEU A 75 -2.56 -11.65 9.84
C LEU A 75 -2.65 -13.02 9.14
N ASN A 76 -1.63 -13.85 9.36
CA ASN A 76 -1.53 -15.22 8.84
C ASN A 76 -2.26 -16.27 9.67
N THR A 77 -2.71 -15.93 10.88
CA THR A 77 -3.57 -16.81 11.65
C THR A 77 -4.91 -16.89 10.94
N THR A 78 -5.00 -17.90 10.08
CA THR A 78 -6.25 -18.40 9.54
C THR A 78 -7.09 -18.72 10.76
N VAL A 79 -8.10 -17.90 11.06
CA VAL A 79 -9.19 -18.31 11.94
C VAL A 79 -9.63 -19.64 11.38
N ALA A 80 -9.33 -20.70 12.12
CA ALA A 80 -9.46 -22.05 11.64
C ALA A 80 -10.82 -22.21 10.97
N ARG A 81 -10.80 -22.57 9.67
CA ARG A 81 -11.95 -22.92 8.84
C ARG A 81 -12.89 -23.97 9.49
N ASN A 82 -12.50 -24.53 10.64
CA ASN A 82 -13.29 -25.40 11.49
C ASN A 82 -13.41 -24.83 12.91
N GLY A 83 -14.38 -23.95 13.14
CA GLY A 83 -15.15 -23.81 14.38
C GLY A 83 -14.50 -24.13 15.73
N TYR A 84 -13.26 -23.71 16.00
CA TYR A 84 -12.61 -23.86 17.31
C TYR A 84 -12.07 -22.52 17.78
N TRP A 85 -13.00 -21.67 18.23
CA TRP A 85 -12.71 -20.65 19.23
C TRP A 85 -12.85 -21.32 20.61
N PRO A 86 -11.86 -21.28 21.52
CA PRO A 86 -11.94 -22.02 22.79
C PRO A 86 -13.01 -21.52 23.78
N PHE A 87 -13.86 -20.56 23.40
CA PHE A 87 -14.79 -19.93 24.35
C PHE A 87 -16.21 -19.60 23.84
N CYS A 88 -16.62 -19.98 22.64
CA CYS A 88 -17.97 -19.66 22.16
C CYS A 88 -18.64 -20.86 21.48
N GLN A 89 -19.23 -21.75 22.28
CA GLN A 89 -20.13 -22.80 21.81
C GLN A 89 -21.58 -22.33 21.96
N THR A 90 -22.17 -21.77 20.90
CA THR A 90 -23.62 -21.90 20.62
C THR A 90 -23.95 -21.18 19.32
N THR A 91 -24.13 -21.94 18.23
CA THR A 91 -25.19 -21.82 17.19
C THR A 91 -24.68 -22.41 15.87
N GLY A 92 -25.11 -23.64 15.55
CA GLY A 92 -24.75 -24.34 14.32
C GLY A 92 -25.47 -23.78 13.10
N ARG A 93 -24.85 -22.81 12.41
CA ARG A 93 -25.19 -22.46 11.02
C ARG A 93 -24.05 -22.90 10.08
N PRO A 94 -24.36 -23.40 8.87
CA PRO A 94 -23.36 -23.70 7.86
C PRO A 94 -22.64 -22.41 7.45
N VAL A 95 -21.32 -22.47 7.34
CA VAL A 95 -20.48 -21.34 6.90
C VAL A 95 -20.52 -21.30 5.38
N ASP A 96 -21.43 -20.49 4.84
CA ASP A 96 -21.37 -20.06 3.45
C ASP A 96 -20.12 -19.20 3.22
N GLN A 97 -19.36 -19.54 2.17
CA GLN A 97 -18.39 -18.74 1.41
C GLN A 97 -17.77 -17.52 2.11
N VAL A 98 -16.59 -17.69 2.72
CA VAL A 98 -15.77 -16.57 3.20
C VAL A 98 -15.01 -15.96 2.01
N PRO A 99 -15.19 -14.65 1.68
CA PRO A 99 -14.50 -14.01 0.57
C PRO A 99 -12.98 -14.00 0.78
N SER A 100 -12.24 -14.41 -0.24
CA SER A 100 -10.78 -14.58 -0.27
C SER A 100 -9.97 -13.28 -0.47
N SER A 101 -10.52 -12.10 -0.17
CA SER A 101 -9.87 -10.81 -0.45
C SER A 101 -9.92 -9.83 0.73
N HIS A 102 -9.40 -10.21 1.90
CA HIS A 102 -9.31 -9.26 3.01
C HIS A 102 -7.97 -8.53 2.95
N THR A 103 -8.01 -7.24 2.60
CA THR A 103 -6.90 -6.31 2.84
C THR A 103 -6.62 -6.21 4.34
N ALA A 104 -5.39 -5.88 4.71
CA ALA A 104 -5.01 -5.65 6.09
C ALA A 104 -4.09 -4.44 6.18
N VAL A 105 -4.11 -3.80 7.35
CA VAL A 105 -3.20 -2.70 7.69
C VAL A 105 -2.34 -3.16 8.86
N SER A 106 -1.03 -3.01 8.71
CA SER A 106 -0.07 -3.14 9.80
C SER A 106 0.45 -1.75 10.13
N ILE A 107 0.43 -1.37 11.41
CA ILE A 107 0.86 -0.05 11.87
C ILE A 107 1.96 -0.27 12.91
N LEU A 108 3.18 0.12 12.56
CA LEU A 108 4.34 0.06 13.45
C LEU A 108 4.48 1.40 14.19
N LEU A 109 4.43 1.36 15.53
CA LEU A 109 4.64 2.51 16.40
C LEU A 109 5.99 2.36 17.11
N SER A 110 6.88 3.35 17.04
CA SER A 110 8.15 3.35 17.76
C SER A 110 8.65 4.75 18.07
N ASP A 111 9.27 4.94 19.23
CA ASP A 111 9.94 6.18 19.66
C ASP A 111 11.48 6.09 19.68
N GLY A 112 12.03 4.91 19.37
CA GLY A 112 13.45 4.61 19.57
C GLY A 112 14.13 3.92 18.40
N GLN A 113 15.46 3.82 18.52
CA GLN A 113 16.33 3.09 17.59
C GLN A 113 16.30 1.58 17.90
N PRO A 114 16.26 0.70 16.88
CA PRO A 114 16.48 -0.72 17.08
C PRO A 114 17.79 -0.98 17.82
N ASN A 115 17.71 -1.71 18.93
CA ASN A 115 18.88 -2.03 19.77
C ASN A 115 18.90 -3.50 20.24
N ALA A 116 17.95 -4.31 19.77
CA ALA A 116 17.87 -5.74 20.01
C ALA A 116 17.36 -6.46 18.75
N GLY A 117 17.75 -7.73 18.57
CA GLY A 117 17.45 -8.48 17.34
C GLY A 117 18.23 -7.94 16.14
N VAL A 118 17.62 -7.98 14.96
CA VAL A 118 18.12 -7.28 13.77
C VAL A 118 17.99 -5.75 13.97
N THR A 119 19.09 -5.03 13.74
CA THR A 119 19.19 -3.58 14.01
C THR A 119 19.60 -2.75 12.80
N THR A 120 20.01 -3.39 11.71
CA THR A 120 20.41 -2.74 10.45
C THR A 120 19.18 -2.47 9.57
N SER A 121 19.20 -1.37 8.83
CA SER A 121 18.10 -0.99 7.91
C SER A 121 17.87 -2.07 6.84
N GLU A 122 18.93 -2.49 6.16
CA GLU A 122 18.87 -3.48 5.07
C GLU A 122 18.23 -4.80 5.51
N ASP A 123 18.64 -5.35 6.67
CA ASP A 123 18.13 -6.64 7.12
C ASP A 123 16.69 -6.53 7.64
N LEU A 124 16.30 -5.41 8.25
CA LEU A 124 14.90 -5.17 8.63
C LEU A 124 13.98 -5.01 7.42
N LEU A 125 14.46 -4.34 6.37
CA LEU A 125 13.73 -4.19 5.11
C LEU A 125 13.54 -5.53 4.41
N ARG A 126 14.61 -6.35 4.32
CA ARG A 126 14.54 -7.72 3.79
C ARG A 126 13.56 -8.58 4.59
N LEU A 127 13.62 -8.49 5.92
CA LEU A 127 12.70 -9.20 6.80
C LEU A 127 11.25 -8.77 6.63
N ALA A 128 10.99 -7.46 6.49
CA ALA A 128 9.64 -6.97 6.23
C ALA A 128 9.12 -7.52 4.88
N GLU A 129 9.93 -7.50 3.83
CA GLU A 129 9.58 -8.05 2.52
C GLU A 129 9.28 -9.56 2.56
N ASP A 130 10.10 -10.34 3.26
CA ASP A 130 9.90 -11.78 3.45
C ASP A 130 8.60 -12.08 4.19
N GLU A 131 8.34 -11.39 5.31
CA GLU A 131 7.14 -11.60 6.12
C GLU A 131 5.88 -11.16 5.38
N MET A 132 5.94 -10.06 4.63
CA MET A 132 4.84 -9.58 3.79
C MET A 132 4.53 -10.58 2.67
N SER A 133 5.55 -11.08 1.98
CA SER A 133 5.42 -12.09 0.93
C SER A 133 4.86 -13.41 1.47
N ALA A 134 5.12 -13.74 2.73
CA ALA A 134 4.54 -14.90 3.39
C ALA A 134 3.04 -14.72 3.72
N THR A 135 2.52 -13.48 3.72
CA THR A 135 1.11 -13.24 4.00
C THR A 135 0.20 -13.57 2.82
N GLN A 136 -0.94 -14.20 3.12
CA GLN A 136 -1.99 -14.51 2.12
C GLN A 136 -2.96 -13.33 1.92
N ARG A 137 -2.57 -12.12 2.32
CA ARG A 137 -3.39 -10.91 2.27
C ARG A 137 -2.58 -9.79 1.65
N SER A 138 -3.29 -8.85 1.04
CA SER A 138 -2.70 -7.56 0.66
C SER A 138 -2.58 -6.72 1.93
N VAL A 139 -1.35 -6.46 2.38
CA VAL A 139 -1.02 -5.76 3.62
C VAL A 139 -0.35 -4.42 3.30
N THR A 140 -0.92 -3.35 3.86
CA THR A 140 -0.33 -2.02 3.84
C THR A 140 0.38 -1.77 5.16
N LEU A 141 1.69 -1.47 5.12
CA LEU A 141 2.50 -1.15 6.30
C LEU A 141 2.65 0.35 6.46
N HIS A 142 2.16 0.89 7.56
CA HIS A 142 2.45 2.26 7.98
C HIS A 142 3.42 2.26 9.17
N ALA A 143 4.17 3.34 9.30
CA ALA A 143 5.09 3.54 10.42
C ALA A 143 4.86 4.91 11.05
N PHE A 144 4.77 4.95 12.37
CA PHE A 144 4.57 6.17 13.15
C PHE A 144 5.76 6.32 14.10
N GLY A 145 6.63 7.27 13.77
CA GLY A 145 7.79 7.62 14.56
C GLY A 145 7.44 8.68 15.59
N PHE A 146 7.62 8.38 16.87
CA PHE A 146 7.39 9.32 17.96
C PHE A 146 8.71 9.93 18.42
N THR A 147 8.70 11.21 18.81
CA THR A 147 9.89 11.93 19.33
C THR A 147 11.04 12.05 18.33
N ALA A 148 12.03 12.92 18.60
CA ALA A 148 13.20 13.04 17.72
C ALA A 148 14.16 11.84 17.76
N GLY A 149 13.95 10.86 18.67
CA GLY A 149 14.89 9.76 18.92
C GLY A 149 14.66 8.49 18.10
N HIS A 150 13.56 8.38 17.37
CA HIS A 150 13.21 7.16 16.63
C HIS A 150 14.06 6.98 15.36
N ALA A 151 14.07 5.75 14.84
CA ALA A 151 14.82 5.40 13.64
C ALA A 151 14.17 5.89 12.35
N ILE A 152 14.34 7.18 12.03
CA ILE A 152 13.76 7.81 10.82
C ILE A 152 14.08 6.99 9.57
N GLU A 153 15.36 6.70 9.31
CA GLU A 153 15.81 5.99 8.11
C GLU A 153 15.10 4.63 7.91
N ILE A 154 14.95 3.86 8.99
CA ILE A 154 14.32 2.55 8.97
C ILE A 154 12.79 2.71 8.84
N MET A 155 12.19 3.58 9.65
CA MET A 155 10.74 3.75 9.70
C MET A 155 10.18 4.41 8.46
N SER A 156 10.91 5.30 7.80
CA SER A 156 10.51 5.89 6.51
C SER A 156 10.60 4.91 5.35
N SER A 157 11.48 3.91 5.46
CA SER A 157 11.73 2.94 4.40
C SER A 157 10.81 1.71 4.49
N LEU A 158 10.42 1.29 5.69
CA LEU A 158 9.57 0.12 5.92
C LEU A 158 8.25 0.11 5.12
N PRO A 159 7.50 1.22 5.00
CA PRO A 159 6.26 1.25 4.22
C PRO A 159 6.39 0.81 2.76
N SER A 160 7.57 0.98 2.15
CA SER A 160 7.84 0.54 0.76
C SER A 160 7.80 -0.98 0.60
N LYS A 161 7.91 -1.73 1.71
CA LYS A 161 7.88 -3.20 1.74
C LYS A 161 6.47 -3.78 1.90
N SER A 162 5.44 -2.94 1.82
CA SER A 162 4.04 -3.40 1.74
C SER A 162 3.84 -4.31 0.52
N ASN A 163 3.14 -5.45 0.67
CA ASN A 163 2.69 -6.27 -0.47
C ASN A 163 1.29 -5.86 -0.97
N GLY A 164 0.69 -4.83 -0.37
CA GLY A 164 -0.48 -4.13 -0.86
C GLY A 164 -0.15 -2.71 -1.35
N PRO A 165 -1.08 -1.75 -1.23
CA PRO A 165 -0.75 -0.34 -1.37
C PRO A 165 0.47 0.01 -0.52
N VAL A 166 1.35 0.85 -1.07
CA VAL A 166 2.48 1.40 -0.31
C VAL A 166 1.91 2.26 0.80
N GLY A 167 2.23 1.92 2.05
CA GLY A 167 1.81 2.71 3.20
C GLY A 167 2.62 3.99 3.32
N SER A 168 2.51 4.64 4.47
CA SER A 168 3.15 5.93 4.71
C SER A 168 3.84 5.95 6.06
N TYR A 169 4.85 6.81 6.13
CA TYR A 169 5.55 7.11 7.36
C TYR A 169 5.08 8.46 7.90
N TYR A 170 4.77 8.49 9.19
CA TYR A 170 4.29 9.67 9.90
C TYR A 170 5.27 9.99 11.03
N TYR A 171 5.82 11.20 11.00
CA TYR A 171 6.57 11.73 12.11
C TYR A 171 5.61 12.47 13.05
N LEU A 172 5.46 11.97 14.27
CA LEU A 172 4.61 12.56 15.30
C LEU A 172 5.47 13.31 16.33
N GLU A 173 5.62 14.61 16.12
CA GLU A 173 6.27 15.49 17.10
C GLU A 173 5.29 16.00 18.16
N GLN A 174 4.02 16.23 17.78
CA GLN A 174 2.99 16.75 18.66
C GLN A 174 1.75 15.87 18.64
N SER A 175 1.07 15.75 19.79
CA SER A 175 -0.16 14.94 19.90
C SER A 175 -1.29 15.41 18.98
N LEU A 176 -1.24 16.67 18.51
CA LEU A 176 -2.22 17.22 17.56
C LEU A 176 -2.13 16.55 16.18
N ASP A 177 -0.97 16.03 15.81
CA ASP A 177 -0.71 15.43 14.50
C ASP A 177 -1.28 14.00 14.41
N ILE A 178 -1.58 13.37 15.56
CA ILE A 178 -2.06 11.99 15.64
C ILE A 178 -3.36 11.82 14.85
N ALA A 179 -4.34 12.70 15.03
CA ALA A 179 -5.65 12.57 14.39
C ALA A 179 -5.55 12.67 12.86
N ALA A 180 -4.71 13.59 12.36
CA ALA A 180 -4.47 13.73 10.93
C ALA A 180 -3.76 12.49 10.36
N ALA A 181 -2.73 11.99 11.04
CA ALA A 181 -1.98 10.81 10.61
C ALA A 181 -2.82 9.54 10.63
N VAL A 182 -3.66 9.34 11.67
CA VAL A 182 -4.59 8.20 11.74
C VAL A 182 -5.65 8.29 10.64
N GLY A 183 -6.21 9.48 10.40
CA GLY A 183 -7.20 9.70 9.34
C GLY A 183 -6.65 9.39 7.95
N ASP A 184 -5.43 9.83 7.65
CA ASP A 184 -4.74 9.52 6.39
C ASP A 184 -4.43 8.02 6.27
N CYS A 185 -3.87 7.42 7.33
CA CYS A 185 -3.51 6.00 7.38
C CYS A 185 -4.72 5.08 7.13
N LEU A 186 -5.85 5.33 7.80
CA LEU A 186 -7.04 4.49 7.68
C LEU A 186 -7.91 4.84 6.46
N GLY A 187 -7.89 6.09 6.00
CA GLY A 187 -8.55 6.51 4.78
C GLY A 187 -8.02 5.75 3.56
N ALA A 188 -6.70 5.58 3.47
CA ALA A 188 -6.07 4.77 2.43
C ALA A 188 -6.49 3.28 2.47
N ALA A 189 -6.77 2.75 3.65
CA ALA A 189 -7.15 1.35 3.85
C ALA A 189 -8.64 1.05 3.65
N SER A 190 -9.50 2.05 3.86
CA SER A 190 -10.96 1.90 3.82
C SER A 190 -11.55 1.91 2.41
N ALA A 191 -10.74 2.26 1.41
CA ALA A 191 -11.20 2.33 0.03
C ALA A 191 -11.40 0.92 -0.56
N HIS A 192 -12.64 0.60 -0.97
CA HIS A 192 -12.97 -0.68 -1.60
C HIS A 192 -12.12 -0.88 -2.87
N ARG A 193 -11.20 -1.84 -2.83
CA ARG A 193 -10.26 -2.15 -3.92
C ARG A 193 -10.91 -3.12 -4.90
N VAL A 194 -11.04 -2.69 -6.16
CA VAL A 194 -11.66 -3.47 -7.24
C VAL A 194 -10.62 -4.20 -8.09
N CYS A 195 -9.35 -3.78 -8.06
CA CYS A 195 -8.27 -4.48 -8.76
C CYS A 195 -6.96 -4.43 -7.98
N GLN A 196 -6.16 -5.49 -8.11
CA GLN A 196 -4.83 -5.64 -7.52
C GLN A 196 -3.80 -6.02 -8.59
N GLY A 197 -2.53 -5.68 -8.36
CA GLY A 197 -1.42 -6.00 -9.26
C GLY A 197 -1.64 -5.49 -10.67
N LEU A 198 -2.13 -4.25 -10.81
CA LEU A 198 -2.41 -3.66 -12.10
C LEU A 198 -1.10 -3.29 -12.79
N GLN A 199 -0.80 -3.97 -13.90
CA GLN A 199 0.38 -3.72 -14.70
C GLN A 199 -0.01 -3.09 -16.04
N PHE A 200 0.70 -2.04 -16.42
CA PHE A 200 0.63 -1.36 -17.69
C PHE A 200 1.88 -1.70 -18.48
N ARG A 201 1.75 -2.35 -19.62
CA ARG A 201 2.86 -2.60 -20.54
C ARG A 201 2.62 -1.94 -21.88
N MET A 202 3.58 -1.15 -22.33
CA MET A 202 3.55 -0.55 -23.66
C MET A 202 4.43 -1.34 -24.62
N SER A 203 3.84 -1.88 -25.69
CA SER A 203 4.57 -2.55 -26.76
C SER A 203 4.67 -1.65 -27.97
N LEU A 204 5.91 -1.33 -28.36
CA LEU A 204 6.22 -0.46 -29.50
C LEU A 204 6.70 -1.31 -30.68
N PRO A 205 6.32 -0.99 -31.94
CA PRO A 205 7.01 -1.53 -33.10
C PRO A 205 8.48 -1.11 -33.09
N GLU A 206 9.39 -1.96 -33.58
CA GLU A 206 10.84 -1.72 -33.57
C GLU A 206 11.19 -0.28 -33.99
N SER A 207 11.64 0.53 -33.02
CA SER A 207 11.99 1.93 -33.25
C SER A 207 13.50 2.08 -33.47
N LYS A 208 13.88 3.05 -34.31
CA LYS A 208 15.27 3.37 -34.62
C LYS A 208 15.81 4.40 -33.63
N GLY A 209 15.98 4.00 -32.38
CA GLY A 209 16.82 4.70 -31.40
C GLY A 209 16.21 5.99 -30.82
N GLY A 210 15.93 5.92 -29.52
CA GLY A 210 15.70 7.04 -28.59
C GLY A 210 14.91 6.56 -27.36
N ALA A 211 14.90 7.37 -26.30
CA ALA A 211 14.29 6.97 -25.03
C ALA A 211 12.76 7.01 -25.14
N SER A 212 12.11 5.87 -24.91
CA SER A 212 10.66 5.76 -24.65
C SER A 212 10.48 5.06 -23.31
N GLY A 213 9.45 5.43 -22.57
CA GLY A 213 9.30 4.90 -21.21
C GLY A 213 8.25 5.61 -20.38
N TRP A 214 7.95 5.03 -19.23
CA TRP A 214 7.04 5.64 -18.25
C TRP A 214 7.71 6.83 -17.58
N PHE A 215 7.06 7.99 -17.56
CA PHE A 215 7.53 9.15 -16.82
C PHE A 215 7.00 9.08 -15.38
N GLY A 216 7.91 9.19 -14.41
CA GLY A 216 7.56 9.13 -13.00
C GLY A 216 8.80 8.97 -12.11
N PRO A 217 8.60 8.72 -10.82
CA PRO A 217 9.70 8.42 -9.92
C PRO A 217 10.41 7.12 -10.34
N PRO A 218 11.71 6.98 -9.99
CA PRO A 218 12.48 5.77 -10.25
C PRO A 218 11.77 4.54 -9.68
N ILE A 219 11.81 3.45 -10.46
CA ILE A 219 11.27 2.15 -10.06
C ILE A 219 12.45 1.31 -9.56
N GLY A 220 12.52 1.10 -8.24
CA GLY A 220 13.60 0.35 -7.58
C GLY A 220 14.54 1.22 -6.74
N ASP A 221 15.41 0.57 -5.94
CA ASP A 221 16.36 1.21 -5.02
C ASP A 221 17.61 1.79 -5.73
N ASP A 222 17.63 1.83 -7.05
CA ASP A 222 18.84 2.18 -7.80
C ASP A 222 19.01 3.71 -7.96
N SER A 223 19.91 4.21 -7.13
CA SER A 223 20.65 5.48 -7.12
C SER A 223 20.04 6.64 -6.33
N GLU A 224 20.77 7.07 -5.29
CA GLU A 224 20.58 8.34 -4.57
C GLU A 224 20.69 9.58 -5.49
N ASP A 225 21.21 9.39 -6.71
CA ASP A 225 21.38 10.41 -7.75
C ASP A 225 20.29 10.38 -8.84
N ALA A 226 19.28 9.50 -8.74
CA ALA A 226 18.19 9.48 -9.71
C ALA A 226 17.32 10.75 -9.59
N PRO A 227 16.93 11.39 -10.71
CA PRO A 227 16.01 12.50 -10.66
C PRO A 227 14.67 12.05 -10.05
N LEU A 228 14.09 12.90 -9.19
CA LEU A 228 12.80 12.65 -8.52
C LEU A 228 11.67 12.27 -9.51
N LEU A 229 11.75 12.76 -10.74
CA LEU A 229 10.89 12.41 -11.86
C LEU A 229 11.75 12.29 -13.12
N GLY A 230 11.58 11.22 -13.87
CA GLY A 230 12.28 11.01 -15.13
C GLY A 230 11.65 9.93 -15.99
N ILE A 231 12.12 9.79 -17.22
CA ILE A 231 11.70 8.71 -18.11
C ILE A 231 12.40 7.41 -17.67
N GLN A 232 11.59 6.45 -17.26
CA GLN A 232 12.05 5.12 -16.84
C GLN A 232 12.18 4.22 -18.07
N ALA A 233 13.32 3.57 -18.27
CA ALA A 233 13.58 2.67 -19.41
C ALA A 233 12.73 1.38 -19.41
N SER A 234 11.77 1.26 -18.49
CA SER A 234 10.84 0.13 -18.40
C SER A 234 9.70 0.32 -19.38
N ASP A 235 9.32 -0.77 -20.06
CA ASP A 235 8.09 -0.89 -20.82
C ASP A 235 6.87 -1.17 -19.92
N CYS A 236 7.11 -1.57 -18.67
CA CYS A 236 6.13 -2.02 -17.70
C CYS A 236 6.05 -1.07 -16.49
N ARG A 237 4.84 -0.70 -16.06
CA ARG A 237 4.57 0.05 -14.83
C ARG A 237 3.56 -0.71 -14.00
N GLU A 238 3.79 -0.79 -12.69
CA GLU A 238 2.91 -1.50 -11.77
C GLU A 238 2.24 -0.55 -10.79
N LEU A 239 0.95 -0.78 -10.52
CA LEU A 239 0.18 -0.20 -9.44
C LEU A 239 -0.34 -1.35 -8.57
N GLY A 240 0.01 -1.34 -7.28
CA GLY A 240 -0.30 -2.43 -6.37
C GLY A 240 -1.81 -2.70 -6.21
N ALA A 241 -2.62 -1.65 -6.11
CA ALA A 241 -4.08 -1.76 -6.09
C ALA A 241 -4.75 -0.44 -6.48
N LEU A 242 -6.01 -0.52 -6.95
CA LEU A 242 -6.85 0.66 -7.23
C LEU A 242 -8.19 0.53 -6.51
N ALA A 243 -8.66 1.61 -5.89
CA ALA A 243 -10.03 1.67 -5.37
C ALA A 243 -11.05 1.98 -6.48
N ALA A 244 -12.30 1.60 -6.24
CA ALA A 244 -13.40 1.81 -7.20
C ALA A 244 -13.56 3.28 -7.65
N GLU A 245 -13.27 4.22 -6.74
CA GLU A 245 -13.40 5.66 -6.99
C GLU A 245 -12.06 6.36 -7.26
N GLU A 246 -10.95 5.62 -7.21
CA GLU A 246 -9.62 6.18 -7.37
C GLU A 246 -9.28 6.38 -8.85
N GLN A 247 -8.77 7.57 -9.18
CA GLN A 247 -8.34 7.94 -10.52
C GLN A 247 -6.83 8.12 -10.53
N GLN A 248 -6.13 7.30 -11.32
CA GLN A 248 -4.68 7.36 -11.49
C GLN A 248 -4.34 7.77 -12.93
N ALA A 249 -3.41 8.71 -13.08
CA ALA A 249 -2.89 9.11 -14.38
C ALA A 249 -1.46 8.60 -14.53
N GLN A 250 -1.21 7.85 -15.60
CA GLN A 250 0.12 7.34 -15.95
C GLN A 250 0.58 7.98 -17.27
N LEU A 251 1.83 8.46 -17.32
CA LEU A 251 2.38 9.11 -18.49
C LEU A 251 3.42 8.20 -19.14
N TYR A 252 3.20 7.81 -20.39
CA TYR A 252 4.18 7.10 -21.21
C TYR A 252 4.70 8.03 -22.30
N VAL A 253 6.01 8.23 -22.35
CA VAL A 253 6.68 9.09 -23.32
C VAL A 253 7.11 8.23 -24.52
N VAL A 254 6.70 8.64 -25.71
CA VAL A 254 7.04 8.00 -27.00
C VAL A 254 7.81 8.96 -27.89
N GLN A 255 8.54 8.40 -28.86
CA GLN A 255 9.18 9.19 -29.92
C GLN A 255 8.15 9.78 -30.90
N GLU A 256 8.47 10.94 -31.47
CA GLU A 256 7.58 11.70 -32.38
C GLU A 256 7.25 10.96 -33.69
N ASP A 257 8.13 10.07 -34.15
CA ASP A 257 7.95 9.30 -35.39
C ASP A 257 7.11 8.03 -35.20
N LEU A 258 6.76 7.70 -33.96
CA LEU A 258 6.00 6.51 -33.63
C LEU A 258 4.52 6.70 -33.97
N LYS A 259 4.00 5.84 -34.85
CA LYS A 259 2.61 5.94 -35.33
C LYS A 259 1.66 4.94 -34.70
N LYS A 260 2.18 3.87 -34.10
CA LYS A 260 1.40 2.79 -33.52
C LYS A 260 2.06 2.31 -32.25
N ALA A 261 1.24 1.94 -31.28
CA ALA A 261 1.67 1.22 -30.08
C ALA A 261 0.53 0.30 -29.64
N THR A 262 0.84 -0.69 -28.80
CA THR A 262 -0.18 -1.52 -28.16
C THR A 262 -0.03 -1.38 -26.65
N LEU A 263 -1.09 -0.93 -25.98
CA LEU A 263 -1.17 -0.91 -24.53
C LEU A 263 -1.74 -2.25 -24.06
N HIS A 264 -0.98 -2.94 -23.22
CA HIS A 264 -1.41 -4.13 -22.50
C HIS A 264 -1.67 -3.75 -21.03
N LEU A 265 -2.83 -4.17 -20.52
CA LEU A 265 -3.17 -4.09 -19.10
C LEU A 265 -3.34 -5.51 -18.57
N SER A 266 -2.84 -5.78 -17.37
CA SER A 266 -3.15 -7.00 -16.63
C SER A 266 -3.41 -6.69 -15.17
N TRP A 267 -4.40 -7.34 -14.56
CA TRP A 267 -4.70 -7.19 -13.13
C TRP A 267 -5.32 -8.47 -12.57
N GLN A 268 -5.33 -8.60 -11.25
CA GLN A 268 -6.04 -9.66 -10.55
C GLN A 268 -7.42 -9.17 -10.12
N SER A 269 -8.44 -9.95 -10.47
CA SER A 269 -9.84 -9.78 -10.02
C SER A 269 -10.38 -11.16 -9.63
N GLU A 270 -10.94 -11.27 -8.42
CA GLU A 270 -11.56 -12.51 -7.90
C GLU A 270 -10.66 -13.77 -7.96
N GLY A 271 -9.35 -13.60 -7.96
CA GLY A 271 -8.37 -14.69 -8.06
C GLY A 271 -8.02 -15.13 -9.48
N GLU A 272 -8.55 -14.46 -10.50
CA GLU A 272 -8.19 -14.65 -11.91
C GLU A 272 -7.39 -13.45 -12.44
N THR A 273 -6.41 -13.74 -13.30
CA THR A 273 -5.68 -12.69 -14.02
C THR A 273 -6.49 -12.25 -15.23
N GLN A 274 -6.91 -11.00 -15.23
CA GLN A 274 -7.56 -10.35 -16.35
C GLN A 274 -6.50 -9.73 -17.26
N LEU A 275 -6.74 -9.79 -18.57
CA LEU A 275 -5.87 -9.25 -19.60
C LEU A 275 -6.68 -8.37 -20.56
N PHE A 276 -6.14 -7.21 -20.87
CA PHE A 276 -6.70 -6.30 -21.87
C PHE A 276 -5.57 -5.80 -22.77
N ALA A 277 -5.84 -5.67 -24.07
CA ALA A 277 -4.91 -5.10 -25.02
C ALA A 277 -5.67 -4.16 -25.96
N CYS A 278 -5.09 -2.98 -26.20
CA CYS A 278 -5.64 -1.98 -27.11
C CYS A 278 -4.53 -1.46 -28.01
N ASP A 279 -4.77 -1.53 -29.32
CA ASP A 279 -3.92 -0.85 -30.30
C ASP A 279 -4.22 0.65 -30.28
N LEU A 280 -3.17 1.45 -30.27
CA LEU A 280 -3.19 2.90 -30.22
C LEU A 280 -2.68 3.44 -31.56
N ASP A 281 -3.47 4.32 -32.18
CA ASP A 281 -3.04 5.10 -33.34
C ASP A 281 -2.48 6.44 -32.87
N LEU A 282 -1.16 6.52 -32.78
CA LEU A 282 -0.45 7.69 -32.28
C LEU A 282 -0.32 8.77 -33.37
N SER A 283 -0.63 8.46 -34.63
CA SER A 283 -0.60 9.45 -35.71
C SER A 283 -1.67 10.54 -35.54
N ALA A 284 -2.71 10.26 -34.75
CA ALA A 284 -3.77 11.21 -34.38
C ALA A 284 -3.39 12.13 -33.20
N LEU A 285 -2.25 11.92 -32.53
CA LEU A 285 -1.82 12.72 -31.37
C LEU A 285 -1.24 14.09 -31.73
N VAL A 286 -1.09 14.39 -33.02
CA VAL A 286 -0.69 15.72 -33.49
C VAL A 286 -1.83 16.71 -33.23
N GLY A 287 -1.84 17.25 -32.01
CA GLY A 287 -2.83 18.20 -31.50
C GLY A 287 -3.75 17.61 -30.45
N LEU A 288 -3.24 17.39 -29.23
CA LEU A 288 -3.94 17.39 -27.92
C LEU A 288 -5.42 16.91 -27.89
N ALA A 289 -5.84 15.94 -28.71
CA ALA A 289 -7.18 15.40 -28.64
C ALA A 289 -7.12 14.13 -27.76
N PRO A 290 -7.98 14.01 -26.74
CA PRO A 290 -8.03 12.80 -25.92
C PRO A 290 -8.42 11.63 -26.81
N MET A 291 -7.62 10.57 -26.77
CA MET A 291 -7.95 9.32 -27.42
C MET A 291 -8.93 8.56 -26.51
N ALA A 292 -10.12 8.27 -27.01
CA ALA A 292 -11.00 7.33 -26.34
C ALA A 292 -10.41 5.92 -26.51
N LEU A 293 -10.14 5.22 -25.40
CA LEU A 293 -9.79 3.81 -25.44
C LEU A 293 -10.97 3.01 -26.00
N ALA A 294 -10.68 1.94 -26.74
CA ALA A 294 -11.70 1.03 -27.25
C ALA A 294 -12.56 0.50 -26.09
N GLN A 295 -13.84 0.21 -26.38
CA GLN A 295 -14.73 -0.34 -25.36
C GLN A 295 -14.15 -1.66 -24.83
N PRO A 296 -14.03 -1.82 -23.51
CA PRO A 296 -13.56 -3.05 -22.89
C PRO A 296 -14.51 -4.23 -23.22
N PRO A 297 -14.04 -5.49 -23.09
CA PRO A 297 -14.84 -6.66 -23.44
C PRO A 297 -16.19 -6.65 -22.71
N ALA A 298 -17.26 -7.00 -23.43
CA ALA A 298 -18.65 -6.94 -22.95
C ALA A 298 -18.97 -7.83 -21.73
N SER A 299 -18.04 -8.71 -21.34
CA SER A 299 -18.13 -9.58 -20.18
C SER A 299 -17.67 -8.93 -18.86
N ALA A 300 -17.02 -7.76 -18.92
CA ALA A 300 -16.54 -7.07 -17.72
C ALA A 300 -17.66 -6.24 -17.06
N SER A 301 -17.88 -6.45 -15.77
CA SER A 301 -18.82 -5.71 -14.95
C SER A 301 -18.38 -4.24 -14.78
N LEU A 302 -19.31 -3.30 -14.59
CA LEU A 302 -19.02 -1.86 -14.44
C LEU A 302 -18.00 -1.55 -13.32
N SER A 303 -17.92 -2.39 -12.28
CA SER A 303 -16.90 -2.33 -11.22
C SER A 303 -15.49 -2.72 -11.71
N GLU A 304 -15.39 -3.64 -12.67
CA GLU A 304 -14.14 -4.05 -13.33
C GLU A 304 -13.73 -3.04 -14.43
N LEU A 305 -14.70 -2.29 -14.97
CA LEU A 305 -14.50 -1.26 -15.99
C LEU A 305 -13.98 0.08 -15.45
N GLY A 306 -13.99 0.29 -14.13
CA GLY A 306 -13.44 1.49 -13.49
C GLY A 306 -11.96 1.75 -13.81
N VAL A 307 -11.21 0.69 -14.14
CA VAL A 307 -9.80 0.75 -14.56
C VAL A 307 -9.62 1.36 -15.96
N CYS A 308 -10.64 1.28 -16.83
CA CYS A 308 -10.59 1.79 -18.19
C CYS A 308 -11.22 3.18 -18.36
N ALA A 309 -11.98 3.66 -17.37
CA ALA A 309 -12.77 4.87 -17.48
C ALA A 309 -12.04 6.08 -16.87
N HIS A 310 -11.37 6.84 -17.75
CA HIS A 310 -10.89 8.22 -17.55
C HIS A 310 -9.58 8.40 -16.75
N ALA A 311 -8.54 8.92 -17.42
CA ALA A 311 -8.18 10.35 -17.32
C ALA A 311 -6.98 10.74 -18.22
N LEU A 312 -7.27 11.47 -19.30
CA LEU A 312 -6.47 12.65 -19.68
C LEU A 312 -7.40 13.85 -19.52
N ARG A 313 -7.28 14.59 -18.41
CA ARG A 313 -7.73 15.99 -18.38
C ARG A 313 -6.64 16.84 -19.03
N LEU A 314 -6.99 17.43 -20.17
CA LEU A 314 -6.11 18.09 -21.13
C LEU A 314 -5.17 19.17 -20.57
N GLU A 315 -5.60 19.87 -19.52
CA GLU A 315 -4.81 20.99 -18.96
C GLU A 315 -3.63 20.51 -18.11
N ALA A 316 -3.80 19.43 -17.33
CA ALA A 316 -2.71 18.85 -16.55
C ALA A 316 -1.72 18.08 -17.43
N ALA A 317 -2.21 17.36 -18.44
CA ALA A 317 -1.36 16.64 -19.38
C ALA A 317 -0.51 17.59 -20.24
N SER A 318 -1.08 18.71 -20.70
CA SER A 318 -0.32 19.76 -21.39
C SER A 318 0.79 20.34 -20.52
N ALA A 319 0.51 20.59 -19.24
CA ALA A 319 1.51 21.11 -18.30
C ALA A 319 2.60 20.08 -17.97
N LEU A 320 2.22 18.80 -17.77
CA LEU A 320 3.15 17.70 -17.51
C LEU A 320 3.99 17.33 -18.75
N SER A 321 3.41 17.38 -19.95
CA SER A 321 4.16 17.22 -21.20
C SER A 321 5.13 18.39 -21.43
N ALA A 322 4.75 19.62 -21.09
CA ALA A 322 5.66 20.76 -21.14
C ALA A 322 6.81 20.62 -20.12
N LEU A 323 6.54 20.07 -18.93
CA LEU A 323 7.57 19.73 -17.93
C LEU A 323 8.51 18.62 -18.40
N ALA A 324 7.98 17.55 -19.01
CA ALA A 324 8.76 16.43 -19.53
C ALA A 324 9.62 16.78 -20.76
N LEU A 325 9.27 17.86 -21.48
CA LEU A 325 10.05 18.42 -22.60
C LEU A 325 11.08 19.47 -22.15
N SER A 326 11.12 19.82 -20.86
CA SER A 326 12.04 20.82 -20.34
C SER A 326 13.46 20.22 -20.20
N PRO A 327 14.48 20.76 -20.89
CA PRO A 327 15.84 20.25 -20.82
C PRO A 327 16.52 20.43 -19.45
N ASP A 328 15.92 21.24 -18.56
CA ASP A 328 16.44 21.52 -17.21
C ASP A 328 15.97 20.50 -16.15
N LEU A 329 15.18 19.48 -16.53
CA LEU A 329 14.62 18.44 -15.65
C LEU A 329 15.08 17.00 -15.99
N ALA A 330 16.02 16.85 -16.93
CA ALA A 330 16.61 15.57 -17.32
C ALA A 330 18.00 15.36 -16.70
#